data_AF-A0A950RW81-F1
#
_entry.id   AF-A0A950RW81-F1
#
_cell.length_a   1.000
_cell.length_b   1.000
_cell.length_c   1.000
_cell.angle_alpha   90.00
_cell.angle_beta   90.00
_cell.angle_gamma   90.00
#
_symmetry.space_group_name_H-M   'P 1'
#
loop_
_entity.id
_entity.type
_entity.pdbx_description
1 polymer ?
#
loop_
_entity_poly.entity_id
_entity_poly.type
_entity_poly.pdbx_seq_one_letter_code
_entity_poly.pdbx_strand_id
1 'polypeptide(L)'
;MDDATYQRLKADADGRAQQRDRGDETSVTTSPDPQFATLGSTSTGGWNPPDGALAVGPTSVLSGASEAFAIYSRSGTLELGPVSFQKLFNEPSSASVYDPRALFDSGNNGAGGYNGGHGRFVLLATDGTHLALAVSQDETPESPTTAWCTYLINGVSTSANGSTDWVDYPSLGIDGDSLYLTSNQFSNVDNSFQYPRVMVVSKASVYPNASTGTCGTPAGVDFTVDPSGAPLLQNPDGGAAFTVQPANMPDAAPGSSSGDTMYLVNAIWSSGSNLVVRSITTGPGGASPVLMQPNWVTNGWIAPYNLPAAAPQPNTTKRIDTGDDRLLSATFRYGSIFTANTTGTVSSQLNGRWG
;
A
#
# COMPACT_ATOMS: atom_id res chain seq x y z
N MET A 1 4.88 11.92 14.55
CA MET A 1 5.58 13.20 14.27
C MET A 1 4.58 14.32 14.46
N ASP A 2 4.97 15.45 15.05
CA ASP A 2 4.08 16.61 15.23
C ASP A 2 4.03 17.48 13.96
N ASP A 3 2.83 18.01 13.66
CA ASP A 3 2.56 18.82 12.46
C ASP A 3 3.47 20.06 12.39
N ALA A 4 3.79 20.70 13.51
CA ALA A 4 4.63 21.89 13.53
C ALA A 4 6.04 21.63 12.97
N THR A 5 6.62 20.47 13.26
CA THR A 5 7.91 20.06 12.71
C THR A 5 7.81 19.79 11.21
N TYR A 6 6.76 19.11 10.75
CA TYR A 6 6.51 18.91 9.32
C TYR A 6 6.41 20.24 8.57
N GLN A 7 5.54 21.14 9.02
CA GLN A 7 5.32 22.44 8.37
C GLN A 7 6.60 23.26 8.28
N ARG A 8 7.42 23.27 9.35
CA ARG A 8 8.71 23.96 9.34
C ARG A 8 9.67 23.40 8.28
N LEU A 9 9.83 22.07 8.26
CA LEU A 9 10.75 21.44 7.30
C LEU A 9 10.26 21.56 5.86
N LYS A 10 8.92 21.54 5.66
CA LYS A 10 8.29 21.77 4.36
C LYS A 10 8.53 23.20 3.87
N ALA A 11 8.35 24.20 4.74
CA ALA A 11 8.65 25.60 4.42
C ALA A 11 10.13 25.80 4.04
N ASP A 12 11.05 25.13 4.74
CA ASP A 12 12.48 25.15 4.39
C ASP A 12 12.76 24.50 3.02
N ALA A 13 12.09 23.38 2.70
CA ALA A 13 12.19 22.74 1.39
C ALA A 13 11.68 23.66 0.27
N ASP A 14 10.55 24.32 0.48
CA ASP A 14 9.97 25.30 -0.44
C ASP A 14 10.89 26.51 -0.66
N GLY A 15 11.47 27.05 0.43
CA GLY A 15 12.42 28.15 0.36
C GLY A 15 13.67 27.82 -0.45
N ARG A 16 14.18 26.58 -0.35
CA ARG A 16 15.32 26.09 -1.17
C ARG A 16 14.94 25.88 -2.64
N ALA A 17 13.72 25.45 -2.95
CA ALA A 17 13.27 25.23 -4.32
C ALA A 17 13.11 26.56 -5.09
N GLN A 18 12.55 27.60 -4.47
CA GLN A 18 12.41 28.93 -5.07
C GLN A 18 13.75 29.58 -5.46
N GLN A 19 14.86 29.13 -4.85
CA GLN A 19 16.21 29.56 -5.22
C GLN A 19 16.76 28.81 -6.44
N ARG A 20 16.28 27.57 -6.71
CA ARG A 20 16.70 26.70 -7.82
C ARG A 20 15.90 26.94 -9.11
N ASP A 21 14.62 27.29 -9.02
CA ASP A 21 13.74 27.65 -10.16
C ASP A 21 14.19 28.92 -10.92
N ARG A 22 15.35 29.51 -10.59
CA ARG A 22 15.95 30.66 -11.29
C ARG A 22 16.93 30.27 -12.40
N GLY A 23 17.12 28.99 -12.69
CA GLY A 23 17.94 28.53 -13.81
C GLY A 23 17.60 27.08 -14.18
N ASP A 24 17.29 26.87 -15.47
CA ASP A 24 16.98 25.58 -16.12
C ASP A 24 15.67 24.88 -15.73
N GLU A 25 14.56 25.34 -16.32
CA GLU A 25 13.41 24.47 -16.62
C GLU A 25 13.70 23.64 -17.89
N THR A 26 14.64 22.69 -17.84
CA THR A 26 14.66 21.65 -18.86
C THR A 26 13.50 20.70 -18.58
N SER A 27 12.40 20.89 -19.32
CA SER A 27 11.22 20.03 -19.31
C SER A 27 11.64 18.56 -19.42
N VAL A 28 11.38 17.77 -18.38
CA VAL A 28 11.56 16.33 -18.45
C VAL A 28 10.60 15.80 -19.52
N THR A 29 11.17 15.05 -20.47
CA THR A 29 10.49 14.37 -21.57
C THR A 29 9.11 13.84 -21.17
N THR A 30 8.11 14.21 -21.97
CA THR A 30 6.67 13.94 -21.84
C THR A 30 6.33 12.66 -21.05
N SER A 31 5.68 12.83 -19.89
CA SER A 31 4.91 11.73 -19.28
C SER A 31 3.94 11.17 -20.33
N PRO A 32 3.65 9.86 -20.33
CA PRO A 32 2.63 9.30 -21.19
C PRO A 32 1.31 10.06 -21.00
N ASP A 33 0.63 10.38 -22.10
CA ASP A 33 -0.69 11.00 -22.02
C ASP A 33 -1.65 10.09 -21.23
N PRO A 34 -2.51 10.65 -20.37
CA PRO A 34 -3.57 9.88 -19.73
C PRO A 34 -4.40 9.16 -20.80
N GLN A 35 -4.56 7.84 -20.68
CA GLN A 35 -5.32 7.07 -21.68
C GLN A 35 -6.83 7.31 -21.57
N PHE A 36 -7.35 7.41 -20.35
CA PHE A 36 -8.75 7.74 -20.05
C PHE A 36 -8.88 8.24 -18.62
N ALA A 37 -9.96 8.98 -18.34
CA ALA A 37 -10.29 9.44 -16.99
C ALA A 37 -10.98 8.33 -16.19
N THR A 38 -10.63 8.21 -14.90
CA THR A 38 -11.32 7.31 -13.96
C THR A 38 -12.11 8.12 -12.93
N LEU A 39 -12.24 7.62 -11.69
CA LEU A 39 -12.99 8.28 -10.63
C LEU A 39 -12.41 9.66 -10.29
N GLY A 40 -13.29 10.65 -10.21
CA GLY A 40 -12.95 11.97 -9.68
C GLY A 40 -13.15 12.02 -8.16
N SER A 41 -12.28 12.74 -7.45
CA SER A 41 -12.32 12.84 -5.98
C SER A 41 -13.67 13.32 -5.43
N THR A 42 -14.36 14.21 -6.13
CA THR A 42 -15.69 14.71 -5.74
C THR A 42 -16.78 13.64 -5.77
N SER A 43 -16.58 12.57 -6.55
CA SER A 43 -17.50 11.43 -6.62
C SER A 43 -17.19 10.36 -5.57
N THR A 44 -16.15 10.56 -4.76
CA THR A 44 -15.63 9.56 -3.81
C THR A 44 -15.31 10.16 -2.44
N GLY A 45 -16.09 11.15 -2.00
CA GLY A 45 -15.98 11.79 -0.68
C GLY A 45 -15.37 13.18 -0.68
N GLY A 46 -14.62 13.56 -1.74
CA GLY A 46 -14.04 14.91 -1.86
C GLY A 46 -12.83 15.16 -0.96
N TRP A 47 -12.18 14.08 -0.50
CA TRP A 47 -11.00 14.14 0.37
C TRP A 47 -9.79 14.79 -0.32
N ASN A 48 -8.97 15.48 0.47
CA ASN A 48 -7.74 16.13 0.02
C ASN A 48 -6.60 15.91 1.05
N PRO A 49 -5.50 15.23 0.68
CA PRO A 49 -5.28 14.59 -0.63
C PRO A 49 -6.23 13.39 -0.86
N PRO A 50 -6.55 13.05 -2.12
CA PRO A 50 -7.28 11.82 -2.42
C PRO A 50 -6.33 10.62 -2.44
N ASP A 51 -6.76 9.50 -1.86
CA ASP A 51 -6.04 8.23 -1.90
C ASP A 51 -6.46 7.39 -3.09
N GLY A 52 -5.49 6.92 -3.88
CA GLY A 52 -5.74 6.14 -5.10
C GLY A 52 -5.45 4.65 -4.92
N ALA A 53 -6.17 3.82 -5.66
CA ALA A 53 -5.89 2.40 -5.84
C ALA A 53 -6.04 1.99 -7.30
N LEU A 54 -5.21 1.08 -7.78
CA LEU A 54 -5.25 0.58 -9.15
C LEU A 54 -4.90 -0.90 -9.20
N ALA A 55 -5.76 -1.70 -9.82
CA ALA A 55 -5.47 -3.08 -10.18
C ALA A 55 -5.87 -3.33 -11.63
N VAL A 56 -5.03 -4.09 -12.35
CA VAL A 56 -5.24 -4.38 -13.77
C VAL A 56 -5.28 -5.88 -13.96
N GLY A 57 -6.47 -6.38 -14.29
CA GLY A 57 -6.68 -7.77 -14.69
C GLY A 57 -6.63 -7.96 -16.21
N PRO A 58 -7.05 -9.14 -16.70
CA PRO A 58 -6.96 -9.48 -18.12
C PRO A 58 -7.86 -8.60 -19.00
N THR A 59 -9.10 -8.35 -18.57
CA THR A 59 -10.13 -7.59 -19.31
C THR A 59 -10.48 -6.26 -18.65
N SER A 60 -10.14 -6.10 -17.38
CA SER A 60 -10.69 -5.05 -16.50
C SER A 60 -9.60 -4.27 -15.77
N VAL A 61 -9.89 -2.99 -15.54
CA VAL A 61 -9.10 -2.05 -14.73
C VAL A 61 -9.97 -1.62 -13.56
N LEU A 62 -9.58 -1.99 -12.35
CA LEU A 62 -10.18 -1.50 -11.13
C LEU A 62 -9.46 -0.22 -10.71
N SER A 63 -10.20 0.88 -10.60
CA SER A 63 -9.72 2.15 -10.04
C SER A 63 -10.46 2.44 -8.74
N GLY A 64 -9.74 2.59 -7.64
CA GLY A 64 -10.24 3.10 -6.38
C GLY A 64 -9.82 4.55 -6.16
N ALA A 65 -10.68 5.34 -5.53
CA ALA A 65 -10.36 6.67 -5.04
C ALA A 65 -11.08 6.88 -3.71
N SER A 66 -10.34 7.21 -2.66
CA SER A 66 -10.82 7.45 -1.29
C SER A 66 -11.89 6.46 -0.83
N GLU A 67 -13.19 6.77 -0.97
CA GLU A 67 -14.27 5.93 -0.42
C GLU A 67 -14.99 5.02 -1.42
N ALA A 68 -14.52 4.93 -2.67
CA ALA A 68 -15.19 4.11 -3.68
C ALA A 68 -14.22 3.51 -4.70
N PHE A 69 -14.72 2.51 -5.43
CA PHE A 69 -14.07 1.96 -6.61
C PHE A 69 -15.01 1.87 -7.80
N ALA A 70 -14.43 1.78 -8.99
CA ALA A 70 -15.12 1.50 -10.24
C ALA A 70 -14.26 0.59 -11.10
N ILE A 71 -14.91 -0.12 -12.01
CA ILE A 71 -14.28 -1.05 -12.94
C ILE A 71 -14.50 -0.52 -14.33
N TYR A 72 -13.41 -0.47 -15.08
CA TYR A 72 -13.36 -0.02 -16.46
C TYR A 72 -12.84 -1.15 -17.35
N SER A 73 -13.24 -1.17 -18.61
CA SER A 73 -12.54 -1.96 -19.61
C SER A 73 -11.10 -1.44 -19.77
N ARG A 74 -10.21 -2.26 -20.36
CA ARG A 74 -8.82 -1.87 -20.64
C ARG A 74 -8.70 -0.65 -21.58
N SER A 75 -9.77 -0.30 -22.30
CA SER A 75 -9.88 0.89 -23.15
C SER A 75 -10.57 2.08 -22.47
N GLY A 76 -10.99 1.95 -21.20
CA GLY A 76 -11.54 3.05 -20.42
C GLY A 76 -13.06 3.19 -20.39
N THR A 77 -13.81 2.23 -20.91
CA THR A 77 -15.27 2.21 -20.78
C THR A 77 -15.64 1.86 -19.34
N LEU A 78 -16.51 2.65 -18.69
CA LEU A 78 -17.01 2.30 -17.35
C LEU A 78 -17.93 1.08 -17.45
N GLU A 79 -17.57 0.00 -16.78
CA GLU A 79 -18.32 -1.27 -16.75
C GLU A 79 -19.12 -1.43 -15.45
N LEU A 80 -18.54 -1.03 -14.30
CA LEU A 80 -19.19 -1.07 -12.99
C LEU A 80 -18.83 0.14 -12.13
N GLY A 81 -19.81 0.67 -11.40
CA GLY A 81 -19.59 1.64 -10.33
C GLY A 81 -19.95 3.09 -10.69
N PRO A 82 -19.58 4.07 -9.82
CA PRO A 82 -18.85 3.87 -8.58
C PRO A 82 -19.61 2.99 -7.56
N VAL A 83 -18.90 2.09 -6.89
CA VAL A 83 -19.37 1.31 -5.77
C VAL A 83 -18.66 1.84 -4.53
N SER A 84 -19.41 2.34 -3.55
CA SER A 84 -18.83 2.81 -2.30
C SER A 84 -18.30 1.63 -1.47
N PHE A 85 -17.21 1.84 -0.73
CA PHE A 85 -16.67 0.81 0.15
C PHE A 85 -17.65 0.45 1.27
N GLN A 86 -18.44 1.40 1.77
CA GLN A 86 -19.51 1.10 2.72
C GLN A 86 -20.50 0.07 2.15
N LYS A 87 -20.88 0.22 0.87
CA LYS A 87 -21.75 -0.75 0.19
C LYS A 87 -21.06 -2.10 0.00
N LEU A 88 -19.79 -2.10 -0.38
CA LEU A 88 -19.02 -3.34 -0.58
C LEU A 88 -18.91 -4.13 0.73
N PHE A 89 -18.53 -3.47 1.82
CA PHE A 89 -18.29 -4.09 3.13
C PHE A 89 -19.55 -4.24 4.00
N ASN A 90 -20.72 -3.85 3.47
CA ASN A 90 -21.99 -3.84 4.20
C ASN A 90 -21.94 -3.04 5.51
N GLU A 91 -21.20 -1.93 5.49
CA GLU A 91 -21.12 -0.96 6.57
C GLU A 91 -22.25 0.07 6.49
N PRO A 92 -22.64 0.72 7.60
CA PRO A 92 -23.63 1.80 7.59
C PRO A 92 -23.27 2.89 6.59
N SER A 93 -24.26 3.51 5.94
CA SER A 93 -24.01 4.59 4.97
C SER A 93 -23.37 5.84 5.58
N SER A 94 -23.39 5.96 6.91
CA SER A 94 -22.72 7.02 7.67
C SER A 94 -21.28 6.69 8.05
N ALA A 95 -20.83 5.44 7.86
CA ALA A 95 -19.44 5.06 8.08
C ALA A 95 -18.55 5.65 6.98
N SER A 96 -17.27 5.81 7.27
CA SER A 96 -16.26 6.14 6.27
C SER A 96 -15.31 4.95 6.17
N VAL A 97 -15.17 4.42 4.96
CA VAL A 97 -14.18 3.38 4.63
C VAL A 97 -13.32 3.95 3.51
N TYR A 98 -12.02 4.11 3.76
CA TYR A 98 -11.11 4.95 2.98
C TYR A 98 -9.73 4.31 2.83
N ASP A 99 -8.77 5.06 2.26
CA ASP A 99 -7.40 4.63 1.96
C ASP A 99 -7.29 3.34 1.15
N PRO A 100 -7.85 3.32 -0.08
CA PRO A 100 -7.88 2.10 -0.83
C PRO A 100 -6.49 1.70 -1.31
N ARG A 101 -6.28 0.39 -1.36
CA ARG A 101 -5.21 -0.29 -2.10
C ARG A 101 -5.86 -1.40 -2.92
N ALA A 102 -5.33 -1.63 -4.11
CA ALA A 102 -5.83 -2.67 -5.00
C ALA A 102 -4.65 -3.39 -5.63
N LEU A 103 -4.76 -4.71 -5.77
CA LEU A 103 -3.84 -5.55 -6.52
C LEU A 103 -4.62 -6.56 -7.35
N PHE A 104 -4.01 -7.02 -8.44
CA PHE A 104 -4.47 -8.19 -9.17
C PHE A 104 -3.48 -9.34 -8.93
N ASP A 105 -3.97 -10.41 -8.31
CA ASP A 105 -3.21 -11.64 -8.13
C ASP A 105 -3.40 -12.53 -9.35
N SER A 106 -2.44 -12.47 -10.27
CA SER A 106 -2.41 -13.33 -11.43
C SER A 106 -1.85 -14.72 -11.11
N GLY A 107 -1.02 -14.82 -10.07
CA GLY A 107 -0.34 -16.05 -9.67
C GLY A 107 -1.29 -17.12 -9.14
N ASN A 108 -2.44 -16.73 -8.59
CA ASN A 108 -3.48 -17.68 -8.17
C ASN A 108 -4.21 -18.36 -9.34
N ASN A 109 -4.05 -17.90 -10.58
CA ASN A 109 -4.71 -18.51 -11.72
C ASN A 109 -4.07 -19.86 -12.09
N GLY A 110 -4.84 -20.95 -12.03
CA GLY A 110 -4.40 -22.29 -12.42
C GLY A 110 -4.69 -23.37 -11.39
N ALA A 111 -4.43 -24.63 -11.74
CA ALA A 111 -4.83 -25.80 -10.95
C ALA A 111 -4.21 -25.90 -9.54
N GLY A 112 -3.11 -25.18 -9.27
CA GLY A 112 -2.50 -25.07 -7.94
C GLY A 112 -2.98 -23.86 -7.12
N GLY A 113 -3.86 -23.04 -7.70
CA GLY A 113 -4.45 -21.87 -7.08
C GLY A 113 -5.37 -22.20 -5.90
N TYR A 114 -5.39 -21.30 -4.92
CA TYR A 114 -6.28 -21.42 -3.78
C TYR A 114 -7.74 -21.36 -4.21
N ASN A 115 -8.54 -22.23 -3.60
CA ASN A 115 -9.99 -22.26 -3.67
C ASN A 115 -10.54 -22.30 -5.11
N GLY A 116 -9.88 -23.07 -5.99
CA GLY A 116 -10.33 -23.32 -7.37
C GLY A 116 -9.54 -22.55 -8.45
N GLY A 117 -8.61 -21.69 -8.04
CA GLY A 117 -7.49 -21.26 -8.87
C GLY A 117 -7.82 -20.39 -10.09
N HIS A 118 -8.20 -19.15 -9.79
CA HIS A 118 -8.51 -18.11 -10.76
C HIS A 118 -7.75 -16.83 -10.39
N GLY A 119 -7.62 -15.88 -11.33
CA GLY A 119 -7.08 -14.56 -11.00
C GLY A 119 -7.98 -13.84 -10.00
N ARG A 120 -7.42 -12.97 -9.15
CA ARG A 120 -8.19 -12.29 -8.08
C ARG A 120 -7.89 -10.81 -8.05
N PHE A 121 -8.92 -9.99 -8.03
CA PHE A 121 -8.79 -8.62 -7.55
C PHE A 121 -8.82 -8.63 -6.03
N VAL A 122 -7.83 -8.00 -5.41
CA VAL A 122 -7.73 -7.85 -3.96
C VAL A 122 -7.79 -6.37 -3.64
N LEU A 123 -8.74 -5.99 -2.80
CA LEU A 123 -8.95 -4.64 -2.30
C LEU A 123 -8.66 -4.60 -0.80
N LEU A 124 -7.99 -3.55 -0.36
CA LEU A 124 -7.79 -3.22 1.04
C LEU A 124 -8.20 -1.76 1.26
N ALA A 125 -8.84 -1.48 2.38
CA ALA A 125 -9.21 -0.15 2.85
C ALA A 125 -9.19 -0.16 4.40
N THR A 126 -9.55 0.95 5.04
CA THR A 126 -9.75 1.01 6.48
C THR A 126 -10.94 1.90 6.86
N ASP A 127 -11.57 1.62 8.00
CA ASP A 127 -12.57 2.49 8.65
C ASP A 127 -12.00 3.18 9.90
N GLY A 128 -10.67 3.09 10.11
CA GLY A 128 -9.97 3.53 11.32
C GLY A 128 -9.95 2.49 12.45
N THR A 129 -10.82 1.48 12.42
CA THR A 129 -10.87 0.39 13.42
C THR A 129 -10.45 -0.97 12.83
N HIS A 130 -10.76 -1.19 11.57
CA HIS A 130 -10.56 -2.43 10.84
C HIS A 130 -9.70 -2.19 9.60
N LEU A 131 -8.96 -3.23 9.23
CA LEU A 131 -8.50 -3.41 7.86
C LEU A 131 -9.63 -4.10 7.09
N ALA A 132 -10.22 -3.38 6.13
CA ALA A 132 -11.33 -3.86 5.32
C ALA A 132 -10.78 -4.52 4.05
N LEU A 133 -10.79 -5.86 4.01
CA LEU A 133 -10.23 -6.67 2.93
C LEU A 133 -11.36 -7.25 2.07
N ALA A 134 -11.29 -7.07 0.75
CA ALA A 134 -12.20 -7.71 -0.19
C ALA A 134 -11.44 -8.46 -1.29
N VAL A 135 -11.93 -9.64 -1.66
CA VAL A 135 -11.34 -10.48 -2.72
C VAL A 135 -12.44 -10.90 -3.69
N SER A 136 -12.26 -10.66 -4.98
CA SER A 136 -13.21 -11.06 -6.03
C SER A 136 -13.25 -12.58 -6.21
N GLN A 137 -14.37 -13.13 -6.66
CA GLN A 137 -14.51 -14.56 -6.96
C GLN A 137 -13.67 -15.03 -8.14
N ASP A 138 -13.36 -14.13 -9.08
CA ASP A 138 -12.63 -14.40 -10.31
C ASP A 138 -11.99 -13.12 -10.88
N GLU A 139 -11.32 -13.26 -12.02
CA GLU A 139 -10.65 -12.22 -12.78
C GLU A 139 -11.59 -11.32 -13.61
N THR A 140 -12.92 -11.51 -13.49
CA THR A 140 -13.97 -10.76 -14.20
C THR A 140 -14.91 -10.02 -13.21
N PRO A 141 -14.40 -9.02 -12.47
CA PRO A 141 -15.17 -8.31 -11.46
C PRO A 141 -16.21 -7.35 -12.04
N GLU A 142 -16.23 -7.11 -13.34
CA GLU A 142 -17.11 -6.16 -14.03
C GLU A 142 -18.62 -6.48 -13.90
N SER A 143 -18.99 -7.72 -13.59
CA SER A 143 -20.40 -8.07 -13.37
C SER A 143 -20.87 -7.65 -11.97
N PRO A 144 -22.05 -7.02 -11.84
CA PRO A 144 -22.63 -6.70 -10.53
C PRO A 144 -23.01 -7.94 -9.71
N THR A 145 -22.99 -9.13 -10.33
CA THR A 145 -23.24 -10.41 -9.64
C THR A 145 -21.96 -11.15 -9.27
N THR A 146 -20.77 -10.65 -9.64
CA THR A 146 -19.51 -11.28 -9.22
C THR A 146 -19.45 -11.25 -7.70
N ALA A 147 -19.27 -12.40 -7.07
CA ALA A 147 -19.19 -12.46 -5.62
C ALA A 147 -17.86 -11.86 -5.14
N TRP A 148 -17.91 -11.21 -3.97
CA TRP A 148 -16.75 -10.73 -3.25
C TRP A 148 -16.78 -11.30 -1.85
N CYS A 149 -15.65 -11.85 -1.39
CA CYS A 149 -15.49 -12.15 0.02
C CYS A 149 -14.90 -10.94 0.72
N THR A 150 -15.65 -10.42 1.67
CA THR A 150 -15.37 -9.17 2.39
C THR A 150 -15.14 -9.45 3.86
N TYR A 151 -14.13 -8.81 4.43
CA TYR A 151 -13.68 -9.06 5.79
C TYR A 151 -13.37 -7.74 6.48
N LEU A 152 -13.91 -7.54 7.68
CA LEU A 152 -13.48 -6.49 8.61
C LEU A 152 -12.53 -7.14 9.62
N ILE A 153 -11.23 -7.00 9.36
CA ILE A 153 -10.20 -7.59 10.19
C ILE A 153 -9.81 -6.58 11.27
N ASN A 154 -9.88 -6.97 12.55
CA ASN A 154 -9.60 -6.06 13.65
C ASN A 154 -8.21 -5.41 13.51
N GLY A 155 -8.23 -4.11 13.28
CA GLY A 155 -7.08 -3.24 13.03
C GLY A 155 -6.47 -2.69 14.32
N VAL A 156 -7.25 -2.65 15.40
CA VAL A 156 -6.86 -1.99 16.64
C VAL A 156 -6.41 -2.99 17.69
N SER A 157 -5.37 -2.63 18.42
CA SER A 157 -5.00 -3.27 19.68
C SER A 157 -5.16 -2.25 20.80
N THR A 158 -5.54 -2.71 21.99
CA THR A 158 -5.39 -1.88 23.19
C THR A 158 -3.90 -1.83 23.52
N SER A 159 -3.30 -0.66 23.41
CA SER A 159 -1.91 -0.45 23.81
C SER A 159 -1.74 -0.69 25.32
N ALA A 160 -0.50 -0.89 25.76
CA ALA A 160 -0.18 -1.16 27.16
C ALA A 160 -0.64 -0.05 28.15
N ASN A 161 -0.94 1.15 27.65
CA ASN A 161 -1.43 2.28 28.44
C ASN A 161 -2.98 2.39 28.48
N GLY A 162 -3.71 1.47 27.84
CA GLY A 162 -5.17 1.43 27.81
C GLY A 162 -5.83 2.26 26.70
N SER A 163 -5.07 2.98 25.87
CA SER A 163 -5.58 3.61 24.66
C SER A 163 -5.89 2.55 23.60
N THR A 164 -7.03 2.68 22.93
CA THR A 164 -7.27 1.92 21.68
C THR A 164 -6.60 2.69 20.57
N ASP A 165 -5.74 2.04 19.80
CA ASP A 165 -5.15 2.70 18.63
C ASP A 165 -6.21 2.82 17.52
N TRP A 166 -5.94 3.61 16.50
CA TRP A 166 -6.67 3.60 15.22
C TRP A 166 -5.70 3.33 14.08
N VAL A 167 -6.25 2.78 13.00
CA VAL A 167 -5.49 2.25 11.86
C VAL A 167 -5.51 3.24 10.72
N ASP A 168 -4.34 3.52 10.17
CA ASP A 168 -4.21 4.43 9.02
C ASP A 168 -3.04 4.01 8.11
N TYR A 169 -3.01 4.56 6.90
CA TYR A 169 -2.03 4.23 5.86
C TYR A 169 -1.91 2.72 5.58
N PRO A 170 -3.02 2.01 5.31
CA PRO A 170 -2.94 0.62 4.93
C PRO A 170 -2.10 0.46 3.66
N SER A 171 -1.29 -0.59 3.62
CA SER A 171 -0.60 -1.02 2.39
C SER A 171 -0.79 -2.51 2.18
N LEU A 172 -0.80 -2.92 0.91
CA LEU A 172 -1.16 -4.26 0.48
C LEU A 172 -0.05 -4.83 -0.39
N GLY A 173 0.38 -6.05 -0.09
CA GLY A 173 1.25 -6.85 -0.94
C GLY A 173 0.81 -8.30 -0.93
N ILE A 174 1.17 -9.04 -1.97
CA ILE A 174 0.88 -10.47 -2.09
C ILE A 174 2.15 -11.23 -2.47
N ASP A 175 2.27 -12.46 -1.98
CA ASP A 175 3.20 -13.46 -2.52
C ASP A 175 2.43 -14.66 -3.09
N GLY A 176 3.02 -15.85 -3.16
CA GLY A 176 2.34 -17.05 -3.63
C GLY A 176 1.17 -17.47 -2.75
N ASP A 177 1.29 -17.31 -1.43
CA ASP A 177 0.51 -18.02 -0.42
C ASP A 177 -0.25 -17.11 0.56
N SER A 178 0.17 -15.86 0.69
CA SER A 178 -0.29 -14.91 1.69
C SER A 178 -0.54 -13.50 1.14
N LEU A 179 -1.42 -12.79 1.82
CA LEU A 179 -1.59 -11.34 1.72
C LEU A 179 -0.87 -10.69 2.90
N TYR A 180 -0.20 -9.57 2.65
CA TYR A 180 0.53 -8.77 3.63
C TYR A 180 -0.16 -7.43 3.75
N LEU A 181 -0.84 -7.23 4.88
CA LEU A 181 -1.56 -6.02 5.20
C LEU A 181 -0.73 -5.25 6.21
N THR A 182 -0.19 -4.11 5.82
CA THR A 182 0.57 -3.25 6.73
C THR A 182 -0.24 -2.00 7.06
N SER A 183 0.03 -1.40 8.20
CA SER A 183 -0.58 -0.12 8.59
C SER A 183 0.25 0.59 9.64
N ASN A 184 -0.04 1.86 9.87
CA ASN A 184 0.44 2.62 11.00
C ASN A 184 -0.66 2.68 12.08
N GLN A 185 -0.28 2.52 13.33
CA GLN A 185 -1.17 2.64 14.48
C GLN A 185 -0.97 4.00 15.15
N PHE A 186 -2.08 4.67 15.45
CA PHE A 186 -2.10 6.00 16.03
C PHE A 186 -2.98 6.01 17.28
N SER A 187 -2.61 6.79 18.30
CA SER A 187 -3.38 6.90 19.53
C SER A 187 -4.68 7.67 19.27
N ASN A 188 -5.83 7.13 19.70
CA ASN A 188 -7.12 7.83 19.65
C ASN A 188 -7.21 9.04 20.61
N VAL A 189 -6.21 9.23 21.49
CA VAL A 189 -6.22 10.33 22.48
C VAL A 189 -5.62 11.61 21.89
N ASP A 190 -4.48 11.49 21.22
CA ASP A 190 -3.64 12.62 20.81
C ASP A 190 -3.17 12.52 19.35
N ASN A 191 -3.65 11.51 18.61
CA ASN A 191 -3.26 11.21 17.23
C ASN A 191 -1.76 10.94 17.06
N SER A 192 -1.04 10.62 18.14
CA SER A 192 0.38 10.33 18.06
C SER A 192 0.62 8.94 17.48
N PHE A 193 1.61 8.82 16.59
CA PHE A 193 2.05 7.53 16.06
C PHE A 193 2.56 6.62 17.18
N GLN A 194 2.11 5.37 17.19
CA GLN A 194 2.48 4.35 18.17
C GLN A 194 3.49 3.36 17.60
N TYR A 195 3.10 2.63 16.55
CA TYR A 195 3.93 1.61 15.90
C TYR A 195 3.36 1.23 14.52
N PRO A 196 4.15 0.64 13.62
CA PRO A 196 3.60 0.01 12.43
C PRO A 196 3.25 -1.45 12.72
N ARG A 197 2.28 -1.97 11.98
CA ARG A 197 1.76 -3.33 12.09
C ARG A 197 1.89 -4.05 10.76
N VAL A 198 2.08 -5.36 10.79
CA VAL A 198 1.97 -6.24 9.62
C VAL A 198 1.16 -7.48 9.96
N MET A 199 0.04 -7.65 9.27
CA MET A 199 -0.72 -8.89 9.30
C MET A 199 -0.45 -9.72 8.05
N VAL A 200 -0.13 -10.99 8.25
CA VAL A 200 0.06 -11.98 7.20
C VAL A 200 -1.16 -12.88 7.17
N VAL A 201 -1.99 -12.74 6.14
CA VAL A 201 -3.25 -13.48 5.99
C VAL A 201 -3.10 -14.54 4.92
N SER A 202 -3.38 -15.80 5.24
CA SER A 202 -3.30 -16.89 4.27
C SER A 202 -4.35 -16.73 3.17
N LYS A 203 -3.95 -16.80 1.89
CA LYS A 203 -4.89 -16.76 0.76
C LYS A 203 -5.94 -17.86 0.82
N ALA A 204 -5.55 -19.07 1.26
CA ALA A 204 -6.47 -20.20 1.47
C ALA A 204 -7.67 -19.84 2.36
N SER A 205 -7.48 -18.92 3.29
CA SER A 205 -8.47 -18.52 4.29
C SER A 205 -9.44 -17.43 3.82
N VAL A 206 -9.04 -16.61 2.85
CA VAL A 206 -9.79 -15.42 2.41
C VAL A 206 -10.19 -15.42 0.94
N TYR A 207 -9.62 -16.29 0.11
CA TYR A 207 -9.98 -16.35 -1.31
C TYR A 207 -11.33 -17.06 -1.47
N PRO A 208 -12.28 -16.48 -2.24
CA PRO A 208 -13.55 -17.15 -2.48
C PRO A 208 -13.35 -18.46 -3.22
N ASN A 209 -14.21 -19.44 -2.94
CA ASN A 209 -14.35 -20.60 -3.82
C ASN A 209 -14.75 -20.13 -5.22
N ALA A 210 -13.95 -20.48 -6.24
CA ALA A 210 -14.15 -20.02 -7.60
C ALA A 210 -15.51 -20.44 -8.19
N SER A 211 -16.04 -21.60 -7.80
CA SER A 211 -17.30 -22.12 -8.33
C SER A 211 -18.52 -21.61 -7.57
N THR A 212 -18.43 -21.50 -6.24
CA THR A 212 -19.60 -21.18 -5.38
C THR A 212 -19.61 -19.77 -4.82
N GLY A 213 -18.51 -19.02 -4.94
CA GLY A 213 -18.33 -17.70 -4.32
C GLY A 213 -18.28 -17.74 -2.79
N THR A 214 -18.20 -18.93 -2.19
CA THR A 214 -18.24 -19.09 -0.72
C THR A 214 -16.97 -18.56 -0.08
N CYS A 215 -17.13 -17.84 1.03
CA CYS A 215 -16.05 -17.21 1.78
C CYS A 215 -15.53 -18.10 2.91
N GLY A 216 -14.20 -18.09 3.08
CA GLY A 216 -13.55 -18.64 4.26
C GLY A 216 -13.55 -17.67 5.44
N THR A 217 -12.82 -18.03 6.49
CA THR A 217 -12.57 -17.17 7.66
C THR A 217 -11.11 -16.77 7.68
N PRO A 218 -10.77 -15.47 7.81
CA PRO A 218 -9.38 -15.03 7.83
C PRO A 218 -8.55 -15.77 8.89
N ALA A 219 -7.40 -16.28 8.46
CA ALA A 219 -6.42 -16.92 9.33
C ALA A 219 -5.02 -16.38 8.99
N GLY A 220 -4.23 -16.10 10.02
CA GLY A 220 -2.96 -15.40 9.81
C GLY A 220 -2.17 -15.17 11.09
N VAL A 221 -1.04 -14.50 10.92
CA VAL A 221 -0.16 -14.05 12.00
C VAL A 221 -0.11 -12.54 11.99
N ASP A 222 -0.07 -11.96 13.18
CA ASP A 222 -0.05 -10.53 13.38
C ASP A 222 1.24 -10.10 14.10
N PHE A 223 1.98 -9.19 13.47
CA PHE A 223 3.19 -8.61 14.01
C PHE A 223 2.93 -7.16 14.43
N THR A 224 2.77 -6.95 15.73
CA THR A 224 2.55 -5.64 16.36
C THR A 224 3.65 -5.30 17.35
N VAL A 225 3.60 -5.92 18.53
CA VAL A 225 4.49 -5.70 19.67
C VAL A 225 5.01 -7.03 20.24
N ASP A 226 6.16 -6.99 20.88
CA ASP A 226 6.72 -8.12 21.61
C ASP A 226 5.99 -8.32 22.97
N PRO A 227 6.28 -9.40 23.72
CA PRO A 227 5.66 -9.62 25.03
C PRO A 227 5.94 -8.53 26.08
N SER A 228 6.92 -7.67 25.88
CA SER A 228 7.21 -6.50 26.73
C SER A 228 6.41 -5.25 26.32
N GLY A 229 5.70 -5.30 25.19
CA GLY A 229 4.97 -4.18 24.61
C GLY A 229 5.81 -3.30 23.68
N ALA A 230 7.05 -3.70 23.35
CA ALA A 230 7.88 -2.95 22.41
C ALA A 230 7.48 -3.24 20.95
N PRO A 231 7.46 -2.25 20.05
CA PRO A 231 7.13 -2.47 18.63
C PRO A 231 8.06 -3.50 17.98
N LEU A 232 7.49 -4.49 17.29
CA LEU A 232 8.27 -5.51 16.57
C LEU A 232 8.95 -4.95 15.32
N LEU A 233 8.36 -3.93 14.70
CA LEU A 233 8.87 -3.31 13.49
C LEU A 233 9.65 -2.03 13.83
N GLN A 234 10.96 -2.20 13.98
CA GLN A 234 11.93 -1.13 14.17
C GLN A 234 12.86 -1.02 12.96
N ASN A 235 13.55 0.11 12.86
CA ASN A 235 14.71 0.31 12.00
C ASN A 235 15.95 -0.31 12.68
N PRO A 236 17.05 -0.56 11.94
CA PRO A 236 18.22 -1.22 12.52
C PRO A 236 18.92 -0.43 13.64
N ASP A 237 18.65 0.86 13.78
CA ASP A 237 19.13 1.71 14.88
C ASP A 237 18.19 1.72 16.11
N GLY A 238 17.12 0.92 16.09
CA GLY A 238 16.08 0.89 17.13
C GLY A 238 15.02 1.99 16.99
N GLY A 239 15.16 2.90 16.01
CA GLY A 239 14.13 3.88 15.69
C GLY A 239 12.86 3.22 15.16
N ALA A 240 11.71 3.89 15.26
CA ALA A 240 10.47 3.32 14.76
C ALA A 240 10.45 3.24 13.22
N ALA A 241 10.00 2.11 12.68
CA ALA A 241 9.62 2.05 11.28
C ALA A 241 8.31 2.83 11.04
N PHE A 242 8.05 3.24 9.81
CA PHE A 242 6.84 4.01 9.47
C PHE A 242 6.45 3.76 8.02
N THR A 243 5.15 3.59 7.75
CA THR A 243 4.61 3.34 6.39
C THR A 243 5.36 2.20 5.67
N VAL A 244 5.39 1.05 6.33
CA VAL A 244 6.13 -0.13 5.85
C VAL A 244 5.43 -0.72 4.63
N GLN A 245 6.12 -0.77 3.50
CA GLN A 245 5.58 -1.24 2.22
C GLN A 245 5.95 -2.70 1.98
N PRO A 246 4.97 -3.61 1.81
CA PRO A 246 5.26 -4.95 1.34
C PRO A 246 5.65 -4.90 -0.15
N ALA A 247 6.75 -5.58 -0.49
CA ALA A 247 7.26 -5.65 -1.86
C ALA A 247 6.45 -6.67 -2.66
N ASN A 248 5.33 -6.20 -3.19
CA ASN A 248 4.35 -7.01 -3.92
C ASN A 248 4.98 -7.95 -4.97
N MET A 249 4.48 -9.18 -5.07
CA MET A 249 4.91 -10.19 -6.04
C MET A 249 3.72 -10.69 -6.88
N PRO A 250 3.28 -9.91 -7.90
CA PRO A 250 2.00 -10.15 -8.58
C PRO A 250 1.87 -11.47 -9.36
N ASP A 251 2.99 -12.13 -9.68
CA ASP A 251 3.00 -13.41 -10.41
C ASP A 251 3.59 -14.55 -9.57
N ALA A 252 3.74 -14.36 -8.25
CA ALA A 252 4.16 -15.45 -7.39
C ALA A 252 3.06 -16.53 -7.40
N ALA A 253 3.41 -17.71 -7.89
CA ALA A 253 2.48 -18.84 -7.90
C ALA A 253 2.40 -19.48 -6.49
N PRO A 254 1.23 -20.02 -6.12
CA PRO A 254 1.07 -20.79 -4.89
C PRO A 254 2.12 -21.91 -4.75
N GLY A 255 2.66 -22.06 -3.54
CA GLY A 255 3.68 -23.06 -3.22
C GLY A 255 5.01 -22.88 -3.95
N SER A 256 5.24 -21.74 -4.62
CA SER A 256 6.54 -21.42 -5.20
C SER A 256 7.50 -20.94 -4.11
N SER A 257 8.77 -21.36 -4.16
CA SER A 257 9.78 -20.89 -3.20
C SER A 257 10.07 -19.38 -3.30
N SER A 258 9.73 -18.77 -4.44
CA SER A 258 9.70 -17.30 -4.57
C SER A 258 8.66 -16.64 -3.66
N GLY A 259 7.64 -17.37 -3.21
CA GLY A 259 6.65 -16.94 -2.22
C GLY A 259 7.00 -17.25 -0.78
N ASP A 260 8.16 -17.87 -0.49
CA ASP A 260 8.55 -18.20 0.90
C ASP A 260 9.07 -16.98 1.67
N THR A 261 9.27 -15.83 0.99
CA THR A 261 9.86 -14.63 1.60
C THR A 261 9.23 -13.38 1.04
N MET A 262 8.46 -12.68 1.85
CA MET A 262 8.02 -11.32 1.55
C MET A 262 9.04 -10.32 2.07
N TYR A 263 9.50 -9.41 1.21
CA TYR A 263 10.30 -8.26 1.64
C TYR A 263 9.40 -7.08 2.02
N LEU A 264 9.80 -6.35 3.04
CA LEU A 264 9.12 -5.15 3.52
C LEU A 264 10.14 -4.01 3.52
N VAL A 265 9.75 -2.84 3.02
CA VAL A 265 10.65 -1.69 2.87
C VAL A 265 10.06 -0.41 3.46
N ASN A 266 10.90 0.44 4.06
CA ASN A 266 10.51 1.80 4.46
C ASN A 266 11.67 2.79 4.31
N ALA A 267 11.32 4.06 4.11
CA ALA A 267 12.26 5.17 4.16
C ALA A 267 12.46 5.68 5.59
N ILE A 268 13.46 6.54 5.76
CA ILE A 268 13.75 7.28 6.99
C ILE A 268 13.35 8.73 6.77
N TRP A 269 12.33 9.16 7.50
CA TRP A 269 11.90 10.54 7.49
C TRP A 269 12.88 11.42 8.28
N SER A 270 13.18 12.66 7.91
CA SER A 270 12.72 13.45 6.75
C SER A 270 13.73 13.52 5.60
N SER A 271 14.80 12.73 5.74
CA SER A 271 15.88 12.64 4.80
C SER A 271 16.73 11.42 5.13
N GLY A 272 17.33 10.83 4.11
CA GLY A 272 18.25 9.72 4.30
C GLY A 272 19.09 9.48 3.05
N SER A 273 19.98 8.51 3.12
CA SER A 273 20.71 7.97 1.96
C SER A 273 20.72 6.44 2.02
N ASN A 274 19.68 5.90 2.64
CA ASN A 274 19.48 4.52 2.97
C ASN A 274 17.99 4.22 3.10
N LEU A 275 17.62 2.98 2.86
CA LEU A 275 16.28 2.43 3.15
C LEU A 275 16.42 1.28 4.14
N VAL A 276 15.33 0.98 4.84
CA VAL A 276 15.25 -0.23 5.67
C VAL A 276 14.61 -1.33 4.84
N VAL A 277 15.23 -2.50 4.85
CA VAL A 277 14.64 -3.74 4.32
C VAL A 277 14.59 -4.76 5.43
N ARG A 278 13.43 -5.39 5.59
CA ARG A 278 13.22 -6.57 6.45
C ARG A 278 12.44 -7.60 5.65
N SER A 279 12.32 -8.81 6.18
CA SER A 279 11.53 -9.85 5.50
C SER A 279 10.65 -10.61 6.48
N ILE A 280 9.60 -11.20 5.95
CA ILE A 280 8.82 -12.23 6.62
C ILE A 280 9.01 -13.50 5.82
N THR A 281 9.47 -14.56 6.48
CA THR A 281 9.61 -15.88 5.86
C THR A 281 8.45 -16.77 6.24
N THR A 282 7.80 -17.35 5.24
CA THR A 282 6.76 -18.38 5.32
C THR A 282 7.44 -19.66 4.87
N GLY A 283 7.89 -20.49 5.82
CA GLY A 283 8.56 -21.74 5.46
C GLY A 283 7.63 -22.70 4.69
N PRO A 284 8.18 -23.71 3.98
CA PRO A 284 7.38 -24.65 3.19
C PRO A 284 6.29 -25.34 4.02
N GLY A 285 5.13 -25.59 3.40
CA GLY A 285 4.09 -26.45 3.98
C GLY A 285 3.28 -25.84 5.13
N GLY A 286 3.13 -24.51 5.17
CA GLY A 286 2.30 -23.84 6.17
C GLY A 286 3.00 -23.62 7.51
N ALA A 287 4.34 -23.49 7.50
CA ALA A 287 5.05 -22.99 8.67
C ALA A 287 4.56 -21.57 9.01
N SER A 288 4.46 -21.29 10.31
CA SER A 288 4.05 -19.96 10.77
C SER A 288 4.99 -18.88 10.20
N PRO A 289 4.47 -17.77 9.65
CA PRO A 289 5.27 -16.61 9.28
C PRO A 289 6.24 -16.21 10.40
N VAL A 290 7.48 -15.89 10.03
CA VAL A 290 8.52 -15.41 10.94
C VAL A 290 9.03 -14.05 10.46
N LEU A 291 8.93 -13.03 11.31
CA LEU A 291 9.49 -11.71 11.06
C LEU A 291 11.02 -11.73 11.30
N MET A 292 11.77 -11.36 10.27
CA MET A 292 13.23 -11.29 10.30
C MET A 292 13.70 -9.89 10.70
N GLN A 293 14.93 -9.81 11.22
CA GLN A 293 15.55 -8.55 11.63
C GLN A 293 15.75 -7.60 10.45
N PRO A 294 15.61 -6.27 10.65
CA PRO A 294 15.81 -5.27 9.62
C PRO A 294 17.28 -5.05 9.28
N ASN A 295 17.56 -4.63 8.05
CA ASN A 295 18.88 -4.27 7.56
C ASN A 295 18.83 -2.91 6.85
N TRP A 296 19.96 -2.19 6.89
CA TRP A 296 20.16 -0.99 6.08
C TRP A 296 20.56 -1.37 4.65
N VAL A 297 19.86 -0.80 3.66
CA VAL A 297 20.35 -0.71 2.28
C VAL A 297 20.89 0.70 2.08
N THR A 298 22.17 0.84 1.77
CA THR A 298 22.91 2.11 1.95
C THR A 298 23.44 2.69 0.62
N ASN A 299 24.37 3.63 0.76
CA ASN A 299 24.98 4.42 -0.30
C ASN A 299 25.60 3.54 -1.40
N GLY A 300 25.43 3.95 -2.65
CA GLY A 300 25.74 3.15 -3.84
C GLY A 300 24.53 2.40 -4.43
N TRP A 301 23.48 2.20 -3.63
CA TRP A 301 22.19 1.64 -4.08
C TRP A 301 21.03 2.63 -3.90
N ILE A 302 21.10 3.48 -2.88
CA ILE A 302 20.09 4.49 -2.55
C ILE A 302 20.73 5.87 -2.63
N ALA A 303 20.13 6.77 -3.40
CA ALA A 303 20.58 8.15 -3.50
C ALA A 303 20.14 8.90 -2.25
N PRO A 304 20.89 9.95 -1.85
CA PRO A 304 20.38 10.88 -0.85
C PRO A 304 19.01 11.42 -1.27
N TYR A 305 18.08 11.41 -0.32
CA TYR A 305 16.72 11.93 -0.46
C TYR A 305 16.39 12.82 0.74
N ASN A 306 15.48 13.74 0.51
CA ASN A 306 14.87 14.59 1.52
C ASN A 306 13.44 14.97 1.13
N LEU A 307 12.76 15.65 2.04
CA LEU A 307 11.43 16.19 1.80
C LEU A 307 11.35 16.99 0.49
N PRO A 308 10.37 16.69 -0.37
CA PRO A 308 10.12 17.44 -1.59
C PRO A 308 9.51 18.82 -1.27
N ALA A 309 9.78 19.80 -2.14
CA ALA A 309 9.06 21.06 -2.14
C ALA A 309 7.70 20.89 -2.84
N ALA A 310 6.74 21.77 -2.56
CA ALA A 310 5.47 21.85 -3.25
C ALA A 310 5.69 22.07 -4.77
N ALA A 311 4.93 21.36 -5.61
CA ALA A 311 5.10 21.36 -7.05
C ALA A 311 4.31 22.49 -7.73
N PRO A 312 4.78 23.06 -8.86
CA PRO A 312 4.01 24.00 -9.66
C PRO A 312 2.68 23.39 -10.15
N GLN A 313 1.61 24.17 -10.14
CA GLN A 313 0.34 23.81 -10.80
C GLN A 313 0.18 24.63 -12.09
N PRO A 314 -0.04 24.01 -13.27
CA PRO A 314 -0.18 24.74 -14.52
C PRO A 314 -1.28 25.80 -14.47
N ASN A 315 -1.00 26.99 -15.04
CA ASN A 315 -1.92 28.12 -15.14
C ASN A 315 -2.40 28.71 -13.80
N THR A 316 -1.66 28.49 -12.71
CA THR A 316 -1.98 29.05 -11.39
C THR A 316 -0.71 29.38 -10.60
N THR A 317 -0.83 30.27 -9.62
CA THR A 317 0.25 30.54 -8.64
C THR A 317 0.19 29.62 -7.42
N LYS A 318 -0.89 28.85 -7.25
CA LYS A 318 -0.99 27.81 -6.24
C LYS A 318 0.00 26.69 -6.56
N ARG A 319 0.60 26.15 -5.50
CA ARG A 319 1.44 24.96 -5.57
C ARG A 319 0.69 23.76 -5.03
N ILE A 320 1.02 22.58 -5.56
CA ILE A 320 0.50 21.30 -5.12
C ILE A 320 1.38 20.83 -3.95
N ASP A 321 0.78 20.52 -2.80
CA ASP A 321 1.51 19.84 -1.75
C ASP A 321 1.86 18.42 -2.23
N THR A 322 3.16 18.15 -2.29
CA THR A 322 3.72 16.88 -2.75
C THR A 322 3.90 15.86 -1.61
N GLY A 323 3.44 16.20 -0.39
CA GLY A 323 3.60 15.36 0.79
C GLY A 323 5.05 15.29 1.28
N ASP A 324 5.40 14.17 1.90
CA ASP A 324 6.74 13.87 2.41
C ASP A 324 7.49 12.83 1.57
N ASP A 325 8.55 12.25 2.13
CA ASP A 325 9.48 11.32 1.49
C ASP A 325 9.20 9.84 1.80
N ARG A 326 8.02 9.52 2.35
CA ARG A 326 7.64 8.13 2.63
C ARG A 326 7.44 7.33 1.34
N LEU A 327 7.67 6.02 1.46
CA LEU A 327 7.37 5.06 0.38
C LEU A 327 5.87 4.72 0.42
N LEU A 328 5.22 4.70 -0.74
CA LEU A 328 3.79 4.36 -0.86
C LEU A 328 3.53 3.05 -1.59
N SER A 329 4.57 2.42 -2.14
CA SER A 329 4.48 1.11 -2.78
C SER A 329 5.87 0.48 -2.91
N ALA A 330 5.90 -0.85 -2.97
CA ALA A 330 7.07 -1.61 -3.37
C ALA A 330 6.65 -2.84 -4.19
N THR A 331 7.54 -3.33 -5.04
CA THR A 331 7.33 -4.54 -5.85
C THR A 331 8.63 -5.32 -5.92
N PHE A 332 8.58 -6.63 -5.69
CA PHE A 332 9.73 -7.52 -5.86
C PHE A 332 9.59 -8.29 -7.18
N ARG A 333 10.58 -8.12 -8.05
CA ARG A 333 10.62 -8.75 -9.38
C ARG A 333 12.06 -9.04 -9.76
N TYR A 334 12.30 -10.23 -10.31
CA TYR A 334 13.58 -10.61 -10.90
C TYR A 334 14.79 -10.42 -9.94
N GLY A 335 14.59 -10.69 -8.65
CA GLY A 335 15.65 -10.56 -7.63
C GLY A 335 15.83 -9.15 -7.08
N SER A 336 15.03 -8.17 -7.51
CA SER A 336 15.16 -6.77 -7.12
C SER A 336 13.87 -6.22 -6.52
N ILE A 337 14.01 -5.32 -5.55
CA ILE A 337 12.90 -4.53 -5.01
C ILE A 337 12.87 -3.18 -5.74
N PHE A 338 11.73 -2.84 -6.32
CA PHE A 338 11.44 -1.55 -6.93
C PHE A 338 10.51 -0.77 -6.00
N THR A 339 10.84 0.48 -5.72
CA THR A 339 10.04 1.39 -4.90
C THR A 339 10.31 2.83 -5.35
N ALA A 340 9.49 3.76 -4.91
CA ALA A 340 9.64 5.18 -5.20
C ALA A 340 9.26 6.01 -3.97
N ASN A 341 9.96 7.12 -3.78
CA ASN A 341 9.59 8.22 -2.90
C ASN A 341 9.47 9.50 -3.71
N THR A 342 8.69 10.44 -3.17
CA THR A 342 8.73 11.83 -3.62
C THR A 342 9.89 12.51 -2.92
N THR A 343 10.81 13.16 -3.65
CA THR A 343 11.99 13.76 -3.04
C THR A 343 12.47 15.04 -3.72
N GLY A 344 13.08 15.93 -2.94
CA GLY A 344 13.66 17.20 -3.41
C GLY A 344 15.04 17.08 -4.07
N THR A 345 15.58 15.87 -4.21
CA THR A 345 16.86 15.58 -4.84
C THR A 345 16.73 14.47 -5.88
N VAL A 346 17.16 14.73 -7.11
CA VAL A 346 17.27 13.70 -8.16
C VAL A 346 18.75 13.41 -8.36
N SER A 347 19.20 12.20 -8.03
CA SER A 347 20.55 11.75 -8.38
C SER A 347 20.51 11.04 -9.73
N SER A 348 21.29 11.53 -10.70
CA SER A 348 21.43 10.91 -12.01
C SER A 348 22.22 9.59 -12.00
N GLN A 349 22.76 9.18 -10.85
CA GLN A 349 23.81 8.15 -10.76
C GLN A 349 23.34 6.73 -10.44
N LEU A 350 22.04 6.45 -10.31
CA LEU A 350 21.56 5.11 -9.93
C LEU A 350 20.86 4.31 -11.04
N ASN A 351 20.96 4.75 -12.30
CA ASN A 351 20.60 3.93 -13.46
C ASN A 351 21.65 2.83 -13.73
N GLY A 352 22.10 2.12 -12.70
CA GLY A 352 22.93 0.94 -12.82
C GLY A 352 22.08 -0.22 -13.32
N ARG A 353 22.23 -0.57 -14.60
CA ARG A 353 21.62 -1.76 -15.18
C ARG A 353 21.99 -2.99 -14.34
N TRP A 354 20.96 -3.72 -13.91
CA TRP A 354 21.09 -5.08 -13.37
C TRP A 354 21.77 -5.95 -14.42
N GLY A 355 22.99 -6.41 -14.13
CA GLY A 355 23.74 -7.38 -14.93
C GLY A 355 23.55 -8.79 -14.39
#